data_AF-K2G2M2-F1
#
_entry.id   AF-K2G2M2-F1
#
_cell.length_a   1.000
_cell.length_b   1.000
_cell.length_c   1.000
_cell.angle_alpha   90.00
_cell.angle_beta   90.00
_cell.angle_gamma   90.00
#
_symmetry.space_group_name_H-M   'P 1'
#
loop_
_entity.id
_entity.type
_entity.pdbx_description
1 polymer ?
#
loop_
_entity_poly.entity_id
_entity_poly.type
_entity_poly.pdbx_seq_one_letter_code
_entity_poly.pdbx_strand_id
1 'polypeptide(L)'
;QSQHQPETTEATYLNIIHGKTSRLFELATEGAAILSDKNEFRQPLKTFAGHFGNAFQIIDDILDYTSDADTLGKNIGDDLMEGKPTLPLIAALKNTTGEQHEIIRRSIATGGTEHLEQVIQIVNESGALDYCRQRATEETEIAIDALQALPDSEYRQALINLAKLALHRIQ
;
A
#
# COMPACT_ATOMS: atom_id res chain seq x y z
N GLN A 1 15.02 -6.31 9.09
CA GLN A 1 14.91 -4.84 9.04
C GLN A 1 14.80 -4.45 7.58
N SER A 2 13.82 -3.62 7.21
CA SER A 2 13.55 -3.19 5.83
C SER A 2 13.70 -1.67 5.63
N GLN A 3 14.25 -0.97 6.62
CA GLN A 3 14.56 0.47 6.55
C GLN A 3 15.98 0.67 6.00
N HIS A 4 16.25 1.88 5.52
CA HIS A 4 17.57 2.31 5.05
C HIS A 4 18.15 1.48 3.91
N GLN A 5 17.28 0.98 3.02
CA GLN A 5 17.65 0.19 1.85
C GLN A 5 17.14 0.84 0.56
N PRO A 6 17.91 1.77 -0.04
CA PRO A 6 17.52 2.45 -1.28
C PRO A 6 17.35 1.53 -2.48
N GLU A 7 18.00 0.37 -2.47
CA GLU A 7 17.90 -0.66 -3.53
C GLU A 7 16.64 -1.53 -3.41
N THR A 8 15.73 -1.20 -2.49
CA THR A 8 14.51 -2.00 -2.30
C THR A 8 13.68 -1.98 -3.57
N THR A 9 13.46 -3.18 -4.12
CA THR A 9 12.60 -3.34 -5.29
C THR A 9 11.14 -3.33 -4.88
N GLU A 10 10.25 -3.01 -5.83
CA GLU A 10 8.81 -3.15 -5.65
C GLU A 10 8.40 -4.57 -5.23
N ALA A 11 9.03 -5.61 -5.78
CA ALA A 11 8.77 -6.99 -5.38
C ALA A 11 9.12 -7.24 -3.90
N THR A 12 10.24 -6.67 -3.43
CA THR A 12 10.62 -6.70 -2.02
C THR A 12 9.62 -5.95 -1.16
N TYR A 13 9.20 -4.76 -1.58
CA TYR A 13 8.16 -3.97 -0.91
C TYR A 13 6.83 -4.73 -0.79
N LEU A 14 6.33 -5.32 -1.88
CA LEU A 14 5.10 -6.10 -1.91
C LEU A 14 5.17 -7.29 -0.93
N ASN A 15 6.31 -7.97 -0.87
CA ASN A 15 6.53 -9.06 0.10
C ASN A 15 6.51 -8.56 1.56
N ILE A 16 7.04 -7.36 1.83
CA ILE A 16 7.05 -6.77 3.16
C ILE A 16 5.62 -6.42 3.61
N ILE A 17 4.85 -5.72 2.78
CA ILE A 17 3.48 -5.32 3.14
C ILE A 17 2.56 -6.54 3.21
N HIS A 18 2.78 -7.56 2.37
CA HIS A 18 2.04 -8.82 2.44
C HIS A 18 2.24 -9.49 3.80
N GLY A 19 3.49 -9.61 4.25
CA GLY A 19 3.80 -10.23 5.54
C GLY A 19 3.31 -9.43 6.76
N LYS A 20 3.34 -8.10 6.70
CA LYS A 20 2.98 -7.22 7.83
C LYS A 20 1.48 -6.97 7.95
N THR A 21 0.80 -6.77 6.82
CA THR A 21 -0.58 -6.26 6.79
C THR A 21 -1.51 -7.31 6.23
N SER A 22 -1.26 -7.79 5.01
CA SER A 22 -2.16 -8.70 4.30
C SER A 22 -2.31 -10.05 4.98
N ARG A 23 -1.24 -10.56 5.60
CA ARG A 23 -1.24 -11.86 6.28
C ARG A 23 -2.24 -11.91 7.44
N LEU A 24 -2.45 -10.80 8.15
CA LEU A 24 -3.43 -10.74 9.22
C LEU A 24 -4.86 -10.83 8.68
N PHE A 25 -5.17 -10.11 7.60
CA PHE A 25 -6.47 -10.19 6.93
C PHE A 25 -6.72 -11.59 6.36
N GLU A 26 -5.71 -12.22 5.75
CA GLU A 26 -5.80 -13.61 5.27
C GLU A 26 -6.16 -14.55 6.42
N LEU A 27 -5.43 -14.49 7.53
CA LEU A 27 -5.68 -15.35 8.68
C LEU A 27 -7.10 -15.16 9.26
N ALA A 28 -7.57 -13.92 9.34
CA ALA A 28 -8.91 -13.63 9.84
C ALA A 28 -10.01 -14.23 8.94
N THR A 29 -9.89 -14.05 7.63
CA THR A 29 -10.90 -14.50 6.66
C THR A 29 -10.84 -16.02 6.42
N GLU A 30 -9.64 -16.61 6.36
CA GLU A 30 -9.46 -18.07 6.33
C GLU A 30 -10.02 -18.70 7.62
N GLY A 31 -9.76 -18.10 8.77
CA GLY A 31 -10.26 -18.56 10.07
C GLY A 31 -11.78 -18.57 10.12
N ALA A 32 -12.43 -17.51 9.65
CA ALA A 32 -13.89 -17.43 9.57
C ALA A 32 -14.50 -18.53 8.69
N ALA A 33 -13.86 -18.82 7.54
CA ALA A 33 -14.29 -19.90 6.65
C ALA A 33 -14.18 -21.28 7.30
N ILE A 34 -13.07 -21.54 8.01
CA ILE A 34 -12.84 -22.80 8.73
C ILE A 34 -13.86 -22.99 9.86
N LEU A 35 -14.05 -21.96 10.69
CA LEU A 35 -14.96 -22.01 11.84
C LEU A 35 -16.44 -22.16 11.42
N SER A 36 -16.78 -21.76 10.19
CA SER A 36 -18.14 -21.85 9.65
C SER A 36 -18.37 -23.13 8.81
N ASP A 37 -17.39 -24.04 8.74
CA ASP A 37 -17.38 -25.22 7.88
C ASP A 37 -17.65 -24.88 6.40
N LYS A 38 -17.05 -23.78 5.92
CA LYS A 38 -17.13 -23.25 4.55
C LYS A 38 -15.78 -23.26 3.86
N ASN A 39 -15.16 -24.43 3.81
CA ASN A 39 -13.83 -24.61 3.23
C ASN A 39 -13.75 -24.19 1.75
N GLU A 40 -14.85 -24.28 1.01
CA GLU A 40 -14.97 -23.81 -0.37
C GLU A 40 -14.74 -22.30 -0.53
N PHE A 41 -15.01 -21.50 0.51
CA PHE A 41 -14.81 -20.05 0.49
C PHE A 41 -13.41 -19.63 0.95
N ARG A 42 -12.61 -20.56 1.50
CA ARG A 42 -11.31 -20.25 2.08
C ARG A 42 -10.35 -19.59 1.09
N GLN A 43 -10.21 -20.16 -0.11
CA GLN A 43 -9.28 -19.62 -1.10
C GLN A 43 -9.74 -18.26 -1.68
N PRO A 44 -11.02 -18.09 -2.09
CA PRO A 44 -11.54 -16.77 -2.47
C PRO A 44 -11.36 -15.69 -1.40
N LEU A 45 -11.67 -16.02 -0.15
CA LEU A 45 -11.54 -15.09 0.97
C LEU A 45 -10.08 -14.73 1.27
N LYS A 46 -9.17 -15.71 1.19
CA LYS A 46 -7.74 -15.46 1.29
C LYS A 46 -7.24 -14.53 0.19
N THR A 47 -7.63 -14.78 -1.06
CA THR A 47 -7.25 -13.93 -2.20
C THR A 47 -7.79 -12.51 -2.03
N PHE A 48 -9.07 -12.35 -1.68
CA PHE A 48 -9.65 -11.04 -1.35
C PHE A 48 -8.83 -10.32 -0.28
N ALA A 49 -8.60 -10.99 0.85
CA ALA A 49 -7.93 -10.41 2.00
C ALA A 49 -6.46 -10.04 1.73
N GLY A 50 -5.75 -10.89 0.98
CA GLY A 50 -4.36 -10.67 0.59
C GLY A 50 -4.20 -9.40 -0.25
N HIS A 51 -5.02 -9.28 -1.30
CA HIS A 51 -4.99 -8.13 -2.20
C HIS A 51 -5.58 -6.87 -1.57
N PHE A 52 -6.65 -6.99 -0.78
CA PHE A 52 -7.18 -5.87 0.00
C PHE A 52 -6.12 -5.30 0.96
N GLY A 53 -5.40 -6.16 1.68
CA GLY A 53 -4.32 -5.74 2.59
C GLY A 53 -3.19 -5.01 1.87
N ASN A 54 -2.81 -5.48 0.67
CA ASN A 54 -1.79 -4.80 -0.15
C ASN A 54 -2.30 -3.42 -0.61
N ALA A 55 -3.51 -3.36 -1.17
CA ALA A 55 -4.13 -2.11 -1.59
C ALA A 55 -4.19 -1.11 -0.43
N PHE A 56 -4.65 -1.57 0.75
CA PHE A 56 -4.77 -0.76 1.96
C PHE A 56 -3.42 -0.14 2.37
N GLN A 57 -2.34 -0.91 2.33
CA GLN A 57 -1.02 -0.38 2.68
C GLN A 57 -0.49 0.60 1.62
N ILE A 58 -0.68 0.31 0.33
CA ILE A 58 -0.29 1.24 -0.75
C ILE A 58 -1.05 2.58 -0.60
N ILE A 59 -2.34 2.52 -0.27
CA ILE A 59 -3.17 3.70 0.00
C ILE A 59 -2.61 4.50 1.18
N ASP A 60 -2.30 3.84 2.30
CA ASP A 60 -1.72 4.50 3.48
C ASP A 60 -0.36 5.14 3.14
N ASP A 61 0.48 4.46 2.36
CA ASP A 61 1.77 4.99 1.91
C ASP A 61 1.60 6.21 0.99
N ILE A 62 0.57 6.28 0.13
CA ILE A 62 0.26 7.47 -0.70
C ILE A 62 -0.15 8.65 0.19
N LEU A 63 -0.97 8.37 1.20
CA LEU A 63 -1.50 9.39 2.10
C LEU A 63 -0.40 10.06 2.93
N ASP A 64 0.68 9.33 3.24
CA ASP A 64 1.89 9.85 3.89
C ASP A 64 2.57 11.00 3.11
N TYR A 65 2.33 11.12 1.80
CA TYR A 65 2.92 12.16 0.93
C TYR A 65 1.92 13.20 0.42
N THR A 66 0.62 13.03 0.70
CA THR A 66 -0.45 13.84 0.07
C THR A 66 -1.41 14.50 1.06
N SER A 67 -1.51 14.02 2.29
CA SER A 67 -2.50 14.53 3.24
C SER A 67 -1.95 15.69 4.07
N ASP A 68 -2.76 16.73 4.28
CA ASP A 68 -2.46 17.73 5.30
C ASP A 68 -2.48 17.10 6.70
N ALA A 69 -1.55 17.52 7.57
CA ALA A 69 -1.36 16.98 8.91
C ALA A 69 -2.66 16.94 9.76
N ASP A 70 -3.58 17.87 9.50
CA ASP A 70 -4.88 17.96 10.16
C ASP A 70 -5.84 16.81 9.82
N THR A 71 -5.65 16.12 8.68
CA THR A 71 -6.58 15.10 8.16
C THR A 71 -6.22 13.68 8.60
N LEU A 72 -4.93 13.40 8.78
CA LEU A 72 -4.41 12.06 9.15
C LEU A 72 -4.02 11.93 10.63
N GLY A 73 -3.84 13.05 11.36
CA GLY A 73 -3.30 13.02 12.71
C GLY A 73 -1.83 12.52 12.77
N LYS A 74 -1.11 12.60 11.65
CA LYS A 74 0.31 12.25 11.48
C LYS A 74 1.04 13.36 10.72
N ASN A 75 2.37 13.43 10.88
CA ASN A 75 3.16 14.36 10.09
C ASN A 75 3.37 13.80 8.68
N ILE A 76 3.41 14.68 7.69
CA ILE A 76 3.69 14.29 6.30
C ILE A 76 5.11 13.71 6.23
N GLY A 77 5.24 12.55 5.58
CA GLY A 77 6.51 11.87 5.37
C GLY A 77 7.08 11.17 6.60
N ASP A 78 6.24 10.69 7.51
CA ASP A 78 6.68 9.86 8.65
C ASP A 78 7.49 8.65 8.16
N ASP A 79 7.09 8.02 7.05
CA ASP A 79 7.80 6.87 6.52
C ASP A 79 9.19 7.24 5.96
N LEU A 80 9.32 8.41 5.34
CA LEU A 80 10.60 8.92 4.89
C LEU A 80 11.52 9.25 6.06
N MET A 81 10.98 9.85 7.14
CA MET A 81 11.76 10.16 8.34
C MET A 81 12.35 8.90 8.99
N GLU A 82 11.64 7.77 8.91
CA GLU A 82 12.14 6.46 9.34
C GLU A 82 13.03 5.75 8.30
N GLY A 83 13.26 6.35 7.12
CA GLY A 83 14.03 5.75 6.03
C GLY A 83 13.37 4.50 5.44
N LYS A 84 12.03 4.41 5.48
CA LYS A 84 11.30 3.29 4.87
C LYS A 84 11.23 3.49 3.35
N PRO A 85 11.67 2.51 2.55
CA PRO A 85 11.51 2.56 1.09
C PRO A 85 10.08 2.14 0.71
N THR A 86 9.12 3.06 0.86
CA THR A 86 7.72 2.85 0.45
C THR A 86 7.55 2.93 -1.06
N LEU A 87 6.39 2.49 -1.57
CA LEU A 87 6.15 2.48 -3.01
C LEU A 87 6.30 3.85 -3.69
N PRO A 88 5.85 4.98 -3.10
CA PRO A 88 6.09 6.31 -3.68
C PRO A 88 7.58 6.61 -3.91
N LEU A 89 8.46 6.26 -2.96
CA LEU A 89 9.91 6.49 -3.10
C LEU A 89 10.54 5.52 -4.11
N ILE A 90 10.13 4.26 -4.10
CA ILE A 90 10.61 3.25 -5.07
C ILE A 90 10.23 3.67 -6.49
N ALA A 91 9.00 4.14 -6.70
CA ALA A 91 8.53 4.62 -7.99
C ALA A 91 9.25 5.93 -8.40
N ALA A 92 9.46 6.86 -7.47
CA ALA A 92 10.21 8.08 -7.74
C ALA A 92 11.66 7.79 -8.14
N LEU A 93 12.34 6.84 -7.48
CA LEU A 93 13.69 6.41 -7.88
C LEU A 93 13.75 5.83 -9.30
N LYS A 94 12.71 5.07 -9.72
CA LYS A 94 12.61 4.54 -11.08
C LYS A 94 12.40 5.65 -12.13
N ASN A 95 11.72 6.74 -11.75
CA ASN A 95 11.32 7.81 -12.65
C ASN A 95 12.27 9.03 -12.65
N THR A 96 13.26 9.06 -11.75
CA THR A 96 14.20 10.17 -11.61
C THR A 96 15.64 9.76 -11.89
N THR A 97 16.46 10.74 -12.27
CA THR A 97 17.91 10.58 -12.50
C THR A 97 18.66 11.79 -11.94
N GLY A 98 20.00 11.73 -11.91
CA GLY A 98 20.83 12.85 -11.48
C GLY A 98 20.59 13.29 -10.03
N GLU A 99 20.52 14.60 -9.80
CA GLU A 99 20.41 15.17 -8.44
C GLU A 99 19.14 14.72 -7.70
N GLN A 100 17.98 14.70 -8.37
CA GLN A 100 16.72 14.26 -7.77
C GLN A 100 16.80 12.80 -7.30
N HIS A 101 17.42 11.93 -8.12
CA HIS A 101 17.62 10.53 -7.78
C HIS A 101 18.51 10.36 -6.54
N GLU A 102 19.63 11.09 -6.49
CA GLU A 102 20.55 11.03 -5.36
C GLU A 102 19.94 11.57 -4.06
N ILE A 103 19.10 12.62 -4.14
CA ILE A 103 18.36 13.13 -2.99
C ILE A 103 17.46 12.03 -2.41
N ILE A 104 16.60 11.41 -3.22
CA ILE A 104 15.70 10.35 -2.75
C ILE A 104 16.50 9.18 -2.17
N ARG A 105 17.54 8.73 -2.88
CA ARG A 105 18.40 7.63 -2.48
C ARG A 105 19.04 7.89 -1.12
N ARG A 106 19.56 9.11 -0.91
CA ARG A 106 20.15 9.53 0.37
C ARG A 106 19.10 9.60 1.47
N SER A 107 17.93 10.17 1.21
CA SER A 107 16.86 10.29 2.20
C SER A 107 16.35 8.93 2.69
N ILE A 108 16.27 7.93 1.82
CA ILE A 108 15.99 6.54 2.27
C ILE A 108 17.14 6.04 3.17
N ALA A 109 18.38 6.19 2.72
CA ALA A 109 19.55 5.65 3.41
C ALA A 109 19.75 6.26 4.81
N THR A 110 19.46 7.55 5.00
CA THR A 110 19.67 8.24 6.27
C THR A 110 18.41 8.38 7.11
N GLY A 111 17.24 8.39 6.48
CA GLY A 111 16.02 8.93 7.10
C GLY A 111 16.17 10.40 7.48
N GLY A 112 15.35 10.85 8.42
CA GLY A 112 15.35 12.20 8.97
C GLY A 112 14.59 13.22 8.11
N THR A 113 14.70 14.50 8.50
CA THR A 113 13.93 15.61 7.92
C THR A 113 14.73 16.52 6.97
N GLU A 114 16.05 16.31 6.84
CA GLU A 114 16.97 17.21 6.11
C GLU A 114 16.49 17.54 4.68
N HIS A 115 15.94 16.54 3.99
CA HIS A 115 15.48 16.65 2.59
C HIS A 115 13.99 16.39 2.43
N LEU A 116 13.21 16.40 3.51
CA LEU A 116 11.81 15.97 3.51
C LEU A 116 10.96 16.72 2.47
N GLU A 117 10.96 18.05 2.52
CA GLU A 117 10.20 18.90 1.58
C GLU A 117 10.61 18.67 0.13
N GLN A 118 11.92 18.54 -0.13
CA GLN A 118 12.45 18.28 -1.47
C GLN A 118 12.01 16.91 -2.00
N VAL A 119 12.08 15.86 -1.17
CA VAL A 119 11.64 14.52 -1.57
C VAL A 119 10.13 14.49 -1.83
N ILE A 120 9.33 15.14 -0.99
CA ILE A 120 7.89 15.27 -1.21
C ILE A 120 7.62 15.94 -2.57
N GLN A 121 8.32 17.03 -2.89
CA GLN A 121 8.17 17.69 -4.18
C GLN A 121 8.55 16.76 -5.34
N ILE A 122 9.67 16.06 -5.25
CA ILE A 122 10.11 15.11 -6.29
C ILE A 122 9.10 13.97 -6.48
N VAL A 123 8.56 13.41 -5.40
CA VAL A 123 7.53 12.36 -5.44
C VAL A 123 6.27 12.86 -6.15
N ASN A 124 5.85 14.09 -5.89
CA ASN A 124 4.70 14.71 -6.56
C ASN A 124 4.94 14.97 -8.05
N GLU A 125 6.14 15.40 -8.44
CA GLU A 125 6.47 15.77 -9.83
C GLU A 125 6.89 14.58 -10.71
N SER A 126 7.35 13.48 -10.12
CA SER A 126 7.90 12.31 -10.85
C SER A 126 6.83 11.34 -11.41
N GLY A 127 5.55 11.61 -11.18
CA GLY A 127 4.46 10.68 -11.52
C GLY A 127 4.42 9.43 -10.63
N ALA A 128 5.20 9.39 -9.55
CA ALA A 128 5.26 8.26 -8.63
C ALA A 128 3.93 7.99 -7.94
N LEU A 129 3.22 9.05 -7.55
CA LEU A 129 1.91 8.92 -6.89
C LEU A 129 0.84 8.37 -7.84
N ASP A 130 0.83 8.78 -9.11
CA ASP A 130 -0.11 8.24 -10.10
C ASP A 130 0.12 6.75 -10.33
N TYR A 131 1.38 6.35 -10.40
CA TYR A 131 1.75 4.94 -10.45
C TYR A 131 1.25 4.17 -9.21
N CYS A 132 1.41 4.73 -8.01
CA CYS A 132 0.94 4.10 -6.78
C CYS A 132 -0.60 3.98 -6.76
N ARG A 133 -1.34 5.02 -7.21
CA ARG A 133 -2.80 4.99 -7.34
C ARG A 133 -3.27 3.88 -8.28
N GLN A 134 -2.59 3.75 -9.43
CA GLN A 134 -2.87 2.68 -10.39
C GLN A 134 -2.63 1.30 -9.77
N ARG A 135 -1.50 1.11 -9.08
CA ARG A 135 -1.17 -0.15 -8.41
C ARG A 135 -2.17 -0.51 -7.31
N ALA A 136 -2.61 0.46 -6.50
CA ALA A 136 -3.65 0.27 -5.48
C ALA A 136 -5.00 -0.10 -6.11
N THR A 137 -5.33 0.51 -7.25
CA THR A 137 -6.54 0.17 -8.02
C THR A 137 -6.51 -1.27 -8.50
N GLU A 138 -5.39 -1.72 -9.07
CA GLU A 138 -5.20 -3.10 -9.52
C GLU A 138 -5.35 -4.13 -8.38
N GLU A 139 -4.72 -3.90 -7.24
CA GLU A 139 -4.90 -4.77 -6.06
C GLU A 139 -6.37 -4.78 -5.59
N THR A 140 -7.04 -3.64 -5.62
CA THR A 140 -8.45 -3.52 -5.22
C THR A 140 -9.37 -4.30 -6.18
N GLU A 141 -9.13 -4.22 -7.48
CA GLU A 141 -9.89 -4.94 -8.50
C GLU A 141 -9.72 -6.46 -8.33
N ILE A 142 -8.48 -6.94 -8.16
CA ILE A 142 -8.22 -8.36 -7.92
C ILE A 142 -8.91 -8.84 -6.63
N ALA A 143 -8.90 -8.01 -5.57
CA ALA A 143 -9.60 -8.34 -4.33
C ALA A 143 -11.11 -8.51 -4.57
N ILE A 144 -11.75 -7.53 -5.24
CA ILE A 144 -13.18 -7.53 -5.53
C ILE A 144 -13.55 -8.73 -6.43
N ASP A 145 -12.74 -9.03 -7.44
CA ASP A 145 -13.00 -10.14 -8.35
C ASP A 145 -12.94 -11.50 -7.64
N ALA A 146 -12.06 -11.66 -6.66
CA ALA A 146 -12.02 -12.87 -5.83
C ALA A 146 -13.35 -13.13 -5.10
N LEU A 147 -14.11 -12.08 -4.77
CA LEU A 147 -15.40 -12.21 -4.11
C LEU A 147 -16.51 -12.73 -5.02
N GLN A 148 -16.34 -12.74 -6.34
CA GLN A 148 -17.34 -13.27 -7.28
C GLN A 148 -17.61 -14.77 -7.07
N ALA A 149 -16.65 -15.49 -6.48
CA ALA A 149 -16.79 -16.90 -6.10
C ALA A 149 -17.72 -17.13 -4.90
N LEU A 150 -18.08 -16.08 -4.14
CA LEU A 150 -19.02 -16.16 -3.03
C LEU A 150 -20.46 -15.89 -3.53
N PRO A 151 -21.49 -16.49 -2.89
CA PRO A 151 -22.88 -16.18 -3.19
C PRO A 151 -23.20 -14.68 -3.04
N ASP A 152 -24.12 -14.18 -3.86
CA ASP A 152 -24.61 -12.81 -3.69
C ASP A 152 -25.34 -12.67 -2.36
N SER A 153 -24.90 -11.70 -1.58
CA SER A 153 -25.37 -11.47 -0.22
C SER A 153 -24.98 -10.06 0.24
N GLU A 154 -25.65 -9.56 1.27
CA GLU A 154 -25.28 -8.29 1.91
C GLU A 154 -23.84 -8.30 2.43
N TYR A 155 -23.33 -9.46 2.89
CA TYR A 155 -21.97 -9.62 3.37
C TYR A 155 -20.93 -9.53 2.25
N ARG A 156 -21.21 -10.13 1.09
CA ARG A 156 -20.36 -9.98 -0.10
C ARG A 156 -20.31 -8.52 -0.53
N GLN A 157 -21.47 -7.85 -0.58
CA GLN A 157 -21.54 -6.42 -0.93
C GLN A 157 -20.80 -5.55 0.09
N ALA A 158 -20.86 -5.87 1.38
CA ALA A 158 -20.14 -5.15 2.42
C ALA A 158 -18.61 -5.23 2.23
N LEU A 159 -18.07 -6.40 1.86
CA LEU A 159 -16.64 -6.56 1.56
C LEU A 159 -16.22 -5.78 0.30
N ILE A 160 -17.04 -5.80 -0.76
CA ILE A 160 -16.82 -4.99 -1.96
C ILE A 160 -16.80 -3.50 -1.60
N ASN A 161 -17.77 -3.05 -0.80
CA ASN A 161 -17.87 -1.66 -0.37
C ASN A 161 -16.68 -1.26 0.49
N LEU A 162 -16.20 -2.13 1.39
CA LEU A 162 -14.99 -1.89 2.18
C LEU A 162 -13.77 -1.64 1.29
N ALA A 163 -13.56 -2.48 0.28
CA ALA A 163 -12.44 -2.33 -0.66
C ALA A 163 -12.54 -1.00 -1.44
N LYS A 164 -13.73 -0.65 -1.93
CA LYS A 164 -13.97 0.62 -2.63
C LYS A 164 -13.80 1.84 -1.72
N LEU A 165 -14.28 1.78 -0.49
CA LEU A 165 -14.15 2.85 0.49
C LEU A 165 -12.68 3.14 0.83
N ALA A 166 -11.87 2.09 0.95
CA ALA A 166 -10.43 2.26 1.14
C ALA A 166 -9.81 3.01 -0.07
N LEU A 167 -10.08 2.55 -1.30
CA LEU A 167 -9.57 3.16 -2.52
C LEU A 167 -10.01 4.62 -2.70
N HIS A 168 -11.24 4.96 -2.29
CA HIS A 168 -11.77 6.31 -2.41
C HIS A 168 -11.01 7.36 -1.59
N ARG A 169 -10.19 6.95 -0.61
CA ARG A 169 -9.35 7.88 0.17
C ARG A 169 -8.29 8.60 -0.66
N ILE A 170 -7.94 8.09 -1.84
CA ILE A 170 -6.87 8.62 -2.72
C ILE A 170 -7.39 9.04 -4.09
N GLN A 171 -8.72 9.12 -4.27
CA GLN A 171 -9.41 9.51 -5.50
C GLN A 171 -9.94 10.94 -5.42
#